data_AF-A0A0C2WS46-F1
#
_entry.id   AF-A0A0C2WS46-F1
#
_cell.length_a   1.000
_cell.length_b   1.000
_cell.length_c   1.000
_cell.angle_alpha   90.00
_cell.angle_beta   90.00
_cell.angle_gamma   90.00
#
_symmetry.space_group_name_H-M   'P 1'
#
loop_
_entity.id
_entity.type
_entity.pdbx_description
1 polymer ?
#
loop_
_entity_poly.entity_id
_entity_poly.type
_entity_poly.pdbx_seq_one_letter_code
_entity_poly.pdbx_strand_id
1 'polypeptide(L)'
;MSVALDSDFIDKKYFFLNSNLRAKFEFIGLFAWWVREALIYGHEEYRILAGCTYESNTSAFARLFHSVCFEGCNANLSNRLVKDASNRLINDAMQLIERCRAKDSKSRPTMEDVVQEMETWGLT
;
A
#
# COMPACT_ATOMS: atom_id res chain seq x y z
N MET A 1 -7.06 20.40 6.50
CA MET A 1 -6.49 19.05 6.68
C MET A 1 -7.26 18.11 5.78
N SER A 2 -6.62 17.63 4.72
CA SER A 2 -7.05 16.38 4.08
C SER A 2 -6.69 15.24 5.03
N VAL A 3 -7.63 14.34 5.29
CA VAL A 3 -7.40 13.16 6.14
C VAL A 3 -7.27 11.99 5.17
N ALA A 4 -6.14 11.29 5.24
CA ALA A 4 -5.95 10.08 4.45
C ALA A 4 -6.74 8.93 5.09
N LEU A 5 -7.01 7.87 4.33
CA LEU A 5 -7.58 6.64 4.88
C LEU A 5 -6.67 6.13 5.99
N ASP A 6 -7.26 5.48 7.00
CA ASP A 6 -6.47 4.79 8.01
C ASP A 6 -5.75 3.60 7.36
N SER A 7 -4.42 3.60 7.46
CA SER A 7 -3.54 2.60 6.88
C SER A 7 -3.79 1.18 7.35
N ASP A 8 -4.42 0.99 8.51
CA ASP A 8 -4.76 -0.34 9.04
C ASP A 8 -5.83 -1.07 8.17
N PHE A 9 -6.58 -0.34 7.36
CA PHE A 9 -7.51 -0.92 6.38
C PHE A 9 -6.85 -1.29 5.05
N ILE A 10 -5.58 -0.94 4.84
CA ILE A 10 -4.81 -1.35 3.66
C ILE A 10 -4.09 -2.66 3.99
N ASP A 11 -4.89 -3.71 4.19
CA ASP A 11 -4.44 -5.06 4.54
C ASP A 11 -5.19 -6.11 3.72
N LYS A 12 -4.59 -7.31 3.58
CA LYS A 12 -5.18 -8.45 2.86
C LYS A 12 -6.57 -8.82 3.36
N LYS A 13 -6.85 -8.64 4.67
CA LYS A 13 -8.15 -8.97 5.28
C LYS A 13 -9.30 -8.14 4.74
N TYR A 14 -9.00 -6.94 4.23
CA TYR A 14 -9.98 -6.00 3.68
C TYR A 14 -9.94 -5.93 2.15
N PHE A 15 -9.13 -6.78 1.53
CA PHE A 15 -8.94 -6.82 0.08
C PHE A 15 -9.81 -7.92 -0.54
N PHE A 16 -10.68 -7.53 -1.47
CA PHE A 16 -11.63 -8.45 -2.12
C PHE A 16 -11.57 -8.34 -3.63
N LEU A 17 -11.74 -9.47 -4.32
CA LEU A 17 -11.91 -9.53 -5.77
C LEU A 17 -13.39 -9.70 -6.11
N ASN A 18 -13.88 -8.90 -7.04
CA ASN A 18 -15.20 -9.17 -7.63
C ASN A 18 -15.10 -10.20 -8.77
N SER A 19 -16.25 -10.58 -9.34
CA SER A 19 -16.34 -11.55 -10.45
C SER A 19 -15.54 -11.15 -11.70
N ASN A 20 -15.17 -9.88 -11.84
CA ASN A 20 -14.42 -9.34 -12.98
C ASN A 20 -12.93 -9.16 -12.63
N LEU A 21 -12.44 -9.81 -11.58
CA LEU A 21 -11.05 -9.71 -11.09
C LEU A 21 -10.62 -8.28 -10.74
N ARG A 22 -11.58 -7.40 -10.41
CA ARG A 22 -11.27 -6.07 -9.91
C ARG A 22 -11.11 -6.13 -8.40
N ALA A 23 -9.92 -5.71 -7.96
CA ALA A 23 -9.61 -5.49 -6.57
C ALA A 23 -10.41 -4.32 -5.98
N LYS A 24 -10.94 -4.52 -4.77
CA LYS A 24 -11.61 -3.49 -3.97
C LYS A 24 -11.17 -3.62 -2.52
N PHE A 25 -11.07 -2.48 -1.85
CA PHE A 25 -10.87 -2.42 -0.40
C PHE A 25 -12.20 -2.19 0.29
N GLU A 26 -12.50 -3.01 1.28
CA GLU A 26 -13.47 -2.66 2.31
C GLU A 26 -12.84 -1.62 3.22
N PHE A 27 -13.53 -0.49 3.38
CA PHE A 27 -13.07 0.59 4.23
C PHE A 27 -14.16 0.95 5.21
N ILE A 28 -13.82 0.97 6.49
CA ILE A 28 -14.66 1.50 7.54
C ILE A 28 -14.23 2.94 7.76
N GLY A 29 -15.04 3.87 7.25
CA GLY A 29 -14.74 5.30 7.35
C GLY A 29 -14.86 5.83 8.77
N LEU A 30 -13.73 6.17 9.38
CA LEU A 30 -13.70 7.22 10.38
C LEU A 30 -13.97 8.54 9.65
N PHE A 31 -15.18 9.06 9.77
CA PHE A 31 -15.57 10.29 9.11
C PHE A 31 -14.56 11.40 9.44
N ALA A 32 -14.18 12.23 8.46
CA ALA A 32 -13.31 13.38 8.69
C ALA A 32 -13.82 14.32 9.80
N TRP A 33 -15.13 14.26 10.08
CA TRP A 33 -15.78 14.86 11.23
C TRP A 33 -15.28 14.29 12.57
N TRP A 34 -15.27 12.96 12.73
CA TRP A 34 -14.82 12.31 13.97
C TRP A 34 -13.35 12.61 14.29
N VAL A 35 -12.48 12.66 13.28
CA VAL A 35 -11.07 13.09 13.43
C VAL A 35 -10.96 14.54 13.93
N ARG A 36 -11.81 15.45 13.45
CA ARG A 36 -11.86 16.84 13.95
C ARG A 36 -12.33 16.89 15.40
N GLU A 37 -13.38 16.15 15.74
CA GLU A 37 -13.90 16.10 17.11
C GLU A 37 -12.85 15.52 18.08
N ALA A 38 -12.21 14.41 17.72
CA ALA A 38 -11.16 13.80 18.55
C ALA A 38 -10.00 14.75 18.84
N LEU A 39 -9.58 15.56 17.85
CA LEU A 39 -8.55 16.60 18.03
C LEU A 39 -9.00 17.74 18.94
N ILE A 40 -10.27 18.14 18.87
CA ILE A 40 -10.83 19.25 19.67
C ILE A 40 -10.99 18.82 21.13
N TYR A 41 -11.44 17.60 21.38
CA TYR A 41 -11.73 17.11 22.73
C TYR A 41 -10.56 16.39 23.40
N GLY A 42 -9.40 16.31 22.75
CA GLY A 42 -8.18 15.73 23.33
C GLY A 42 -8.30 14.23 23.61
N HIS A 43 -9.15 13.51 22.89
CA HIS A 43 -9.20 12.06 22.98
C HIS A 43 -7.87 11.50 22.45
N GLU A 44 -7.09 10.86 23.33
CA GLU A 44 -5.74 10.34 23.07
C GLU A 44 -5.71 9.10 22.14
N GLU A 45 -6.48 9.09 21.06
CA GLU A 45 -6.32 8.09 20.00
C GLU A 45 -5.28 8.55 18.97
N TYR A 46 -4.11 8.94 19.49
CA TYR A 46 -2.92 9.31 18.71
C TYR A 46 -2.52 8.21 17.72
N ARG A 47 -2.80 6.94 18.07
CA ARG A 47 -2.55 5.78 17.21
C ARG A 47 -3.40 5.80 15.93
N ILE A 48 -4.68 6.16 16.04
CA ILE A 48 -5.58 6.23 14.89
C ILE A 48 -5.16 7.40 13.99
N LEU A 49 -4.82 8.54 14.58
CA LEU A 49 -4.35 9.70 13.82
C LEU A 49 -2.99 9.49 13.12
N ALA A 50 -2.09 8.72 13.72
CA ALA A 50 -0.80 8.40 13.12
C ALA A 50 -0.95 7.54 11.84
N GLY A 51 -1.96 6.65 11.80
CA GLY A 51 -2.28 5.81 10.64
C GLY A 51 -2.96 6.56 9.49
N CYS A 52 -3.61 7.69 9.76
CA CYS A 52 -4.36 8.50 8.78
C CYS A 52 -3.48 9.50 8.02
N THR A 53 -2.29 9.08 7.58
CA THR A 53 -1.35 9.90 6.78
C THR A 53 -1.12 9.28 5.41
N TYR A 54 -0.87 10.11 4.39
CA TYR A 54 -0.61 9.61 3.03
C TYR A 54 0.64 8.72 2.98
N GLU A 55 1.66 9.07 3.75
CA GLU A 55 2.90 8.33 3.86
C GLU A 55 2.70 6.97 4.54
N SER A 56 1.77 6.87 5.50
CA SER A 56 1.39 5.59 6.10
C SER A 56 0.62 4.73 5.11
N ASN A 57 -0.25 5.31 4.29
CA ASN A 57 -0.95 4.58 3.24
C ASN A 57 -0.02 4.03 2.17
N THR A 58 0.97 4.81 1.71
CA THR A 58 2.00 4.30 0.79
C THR A 58 2.77 3.13 1.40
N SER A 59 3.13 3.23 2.69
CA SER A 59 3.84 2.15 3.38
C SER A 59 2.98 0.89 3.54
N ALA A 60 1.70 1.03 3.91
CA ALA A 60 0.77 -0.07 4.05
C ALA A 60 0.48 -0.75 2.71
N PHE A 61 0.27 0.04 1.64
CA PHE A 61 0.17 -0.47 0.28
C PHE A 61 1.38 -1.33 -0.10
N ALA A 62 2.60 -0.88 0.19
CA ALA A 62 3.80 -1.65 -0.13
C ALA A 62 3.90 -2.98 0.63
N ARG A 63 3.43 -3.01 1.88
CA ARG A 63 3.32 -4.26 2.64
C ARG A 63 2.31 -5.20 1.99
N LEU A 64 1.12 -4.69 1.66
CA LEU A 64 0.10 -5.47 0.97
C LEU A 64 0.60 -5.99 -0.39
N PHE A 65 1.22 -5.13 -1.19
CA PHE A 65 1.73 -5.47 -2.51
C PHE A 65 2.79 -6.56 -2.42
N HIS A 66 3.75 -6.42 -1.50
CA HIS A 66 4.74 -7.46 -1.23
C HIS A 66 4.06 -8.78 -0.83
N SER A 67 3.07 -8.67 0.06
CA SER A 67 2.33 -9.77 0.63
C SER A 67 1.54 -10.53 -0.47
N VAL A 68 0.90 -9.83 -1.41
CA VAL A 68 0.14 -10.43 -2.52
C VAL A 68 1.07 -11.06 -3.56
N CYS A 69 2.17 -10.40 -3.91
CA CYS A 69 3.04 -10.84 -5.01
C CYS A 69 4.08 -11.89 -4.62
N PHE A 70 4.55 -11.88 -3.37
CA PHE A 70 5.73 -12.66 -2.97
C PHE A 70 5.50 -13.62 -1.80
N GLU A 71 4.46 -13.42 -0.98
CA GLU A 71 4.26 -14.22 0.24
C GLU A 71 3.56 -15.58 -0.01
N GLY A 72 3.28 -15.93 -1.27
CA GLY A 72 2.83 -17.27 -1.69
C GLY A 72 3.83 -18.02 -2.58
N CYS A 73 4.89 -17.35 -3.02
CA CYS A 73 5.94 -17.94 -3.84
C CYS A 73 7.00 -18.53 -2.91
N ASN A 74 7.03 -19.87 -2.77
CA ASN A 74 8.16 -20.56 -2.15
C ASN A 74 9.47 -19.94 -2.65
N ALA A 75 10.34 -19.52 -1.73
CA ALA A 75 11.66 -18.93 -2.00
C ALA A 75 12.54 -19.76 -2.98
N ASN A 76 12.13 -20.97 -3.33
CA ASN A 76 12.75 -21.84 -4.31
C ASN A 76 12.43 -21.50 -5.78
N LEU A 77 11.46 -20.62 -6.07
CA LEU A 77 11.18 -20.20 -7.46
C LEU A 77 12.14 -19.11 -7.96
N SER A 78 12.80 -18.37 -7.06
CA SER A 78 13.80 -17.36 -7.44
C SER A 78 15.00 -17.96 -8.18
N ASN A 79 15.30 -19.24 -7.94
CA ASN A 79 16.42 -19.94 -8.59
C ASN A 79 16.05 -20.58 -9.93
N ARG A 80 14.78 -20.60 -10.34
CA ARG A 80 14.31 -21.33 -11.54
C ARG A 80 13.72 -20.48 -12.65
N LEU A 81 13.46 -19.19 -12.43
CA LEU A 81 12.89 -18.32 -13.47
C LEU A 81 13.99 -17.66 -14.30
N VAL A 82 14.54 -18.45 -15.22
CA VAL A 82 15.20 -17.94 -16.43
C VAL A 82 14.10 -17.40 -17.36
N LYS A 83 13.90 -16.08 -17.34
CA LYS A 83 13.39 -15.25 -18.45
C LYS A 83 13.47 -13.77 -18.08
N ASP A 84 14.36 -13.05 -18.75
CA ASP A 84 14.81 -11.68 -18.41
C ASP A 84 13.71 -10.63 -18.21
N ALA A 85 12.54 -10.77 -18.85
CA ALA A 85 11.42 -9.86 -18.66
C ALA A 85 10.68 -10.03 -17.32
N SER A 86 10.54 -11.27 -16.83
CA SER A 86 9.93 -11.54 -15.52
C SER A 86 10.83 -11.05 -14.39
N ASN A 87 12.15 -11.15 -14.55
CA ASN A 87 13.11 -10.64 -13.58
C ASN A 87 13.11 -9.12 -13.52
N ARG A 88 12.96 -8.44 -14.66
CA ARG A 88 12.85 -6.97 -14.68
C ARG A 88 11.63 -6.49 -13.91
N LEU A 89 10.44 -7.02 -14.19
CA LEU A 89 9.22 -6.61 -13.49
C LEU A 89 9.29 -6.93 -11.98
N ILE A 90 9.84 -8.09 -11.61
CA ILE A 90 10.07 -8.45 -10.21
C ILE A 90 11.01 -7.44 -9.54
N ASN A 91 12.11 -7.09 -10.19
CA ASN A 91 13.07 -6.11 -9.68
C ASN A 91 12.45 -4.72 -9.55
N ASP A 92 11.72 -4.26 -10.56
CA ASP A 92 11.03 -2.96 -10.57
C ASP A 92 9.99 -2.91 -9.43
N ALA A 93 9.20 -3.98 -9.26
CA ALA A 93 8.25 -4.10 -8.15
C ALA A 93 8.92 -4.11 -6.77
N MET A 94 10.03 -4.83 -6.61
CA MET A 94 10.80 -4.86 -5.37
C MET A 94 11.41 -3.50 -5.04
N GLN A 95 11.98 -2.79 -6.02
CA GLN A 95 12.52 -1.45 -5.83
C GLN A 95 11.43 -0.44 -5.46
N LEU A 96 10.25 -0.54 -6.07
CA LEU A 96 9.09 0.28 -5.71
C LEU A 96 8.66 0.00 -4.26
N ILE A 97 8.55 -1.28 -3.87
CA ILE A 97 8.21 -1.68 -2.49
C ILE A 97 9.22 -1.11 -1.49
N GLU A 98 10.50 -1.16 -1.78
CA GLU A 98 11.55 -0.63 -0.91
C GLU A 98 11.44 0.89 -0.74
N ARG A 99 11.23 1.64 -1.83
CA ARG A 99 11.02 3.09 -1.77
C ARG A 99 9.78 3.46 -0.96
N CYS A 100 8.68 2.76 -1.16
CA CYS A 100 7.44 2.97 -0.39
C CYS A 100 7.59 2.63 1.11
N ARG A 101 8.54 1.75 1.46
CA ARG A 101 8.86 1.36 2.85
C ARG A 101 10.01 2.16 3.46
N ALA A 102 10.49 3.20 2.80
CA ALA A 102 11.59 4.02 3.31
C ALA A 102 11.30 4.52 4.74
N LYS A 103 12.33 4.52 5.60
CA LYS A 103 12.22 4.96 7.00
C LYS A 103 11.89 6.45 7.08
N ASP A 104 12.52 7.25 6.23
CA ASP A 104 12.18 8.65 6.07
C ASP A 104 10.86 8.77 5.31
N SER A 105 9.86 9.41 5.90
CA SER A 105 8.53 9.56 5.31
C SER A 105 8.57 10.48 4.09
N LYS A 106 9.49 11.45 4.05
CA LYS A 106 9.62 12.42 2.94
C LYS A 106 10.27 11.85 1.69
N SER A 107 10.97 10.72 1.81
CA SER A 107 11.57 10.03 0.66
C SER A 107 10.64 8.98 0.03
N ARG A 108 9.48 8.72 0.65
CA ARG A 108 8.47 7.84 0.08
C ARG A 108 7.81 8.53 -1.12
N PRO A 109 7.53 7.80 -2.21
CA PRO A 109 6.72 8.32 -3.29
C PRO A 109 5.28 8.59 -2.81
N THR A 110 4.59 9.50 -3.49
CA THR A 110 3.14 9.65 -3.33
C THR A 110 2.41 8.46 -3.96
N MET A 111 1.15 8.24 -3.59
CA MET A 111 0.35 7.19 -4.23
C MET A 111 0.14 7.47 -5.73
N GLU A 112 0.10 8.73 -6.14
CA GLU A 112 0.06 9.11 -7.56
C GLU A 112 1.34 8.68 -8.30
N ASP A 113 2.52 8.92 -7.72
CA ASP A 113 3.79 8.47 -8.30
C ASP A 113 3.83 6.93 -8.42
N VAL A 114 3.36 6.23 -7.39
CA VAL A 114 3.28 4.76 -7.36
C VAL A 114 2.39 4.25 -8.49
N VAL A 115 1.18 4.79 -8.63
CA VAL A 115 0.24 4.38 -9.68
C VAL A 115 0.80 4.68 -11.06
N GLN A 116 1.33 5.89 -11.27
CA GLN A 116 1.91 6.28 -12.55
C GLN A 116 3.06 5.34 -12.95
N GLU A 117 3.94 5.00 -12.01
CA GLU A 117 5.02 4.05 -12.27
C GLU A 117 4.48 2.65 -12.61
N MET A 118 3.53 2.12 -11.84
CA MET A 118 2.93 0.82 -12.10
C MET A 118 2.21 0.74 -13.46
N GLU A 119 1.57 1.83 -13.90
CA GLU A 119 0.94 1.92 -15.22
C GLU A 119 1.96 1.85 -16.37
N THR A 120 3.20 2.31 -16.16
CA THR A 120 4.28 2.20 -17.16
C THR A 120 4.80 0.78 -17.36
N TRP A 121 4.49 -0.15 -16.45
CA TRP A 121 4.96 -1.54 -16.56
C TRP A 121 4.27 -2.32 -17.67
N GLY A 122 3.21 -1.78 -18.29
CA GLY A 122 2.61 -2.34 -19.50
C GLY A 122 2.07 -3.75 -19.29
N LEU A 123 1.38 -4.00 -18.17
CA LEU A 123 0.83 -5.32 -17.78
C LEU A 123 -0.41 -5.75 -18.60
N THR A 124 -0.59 -5.21 -19.81
CA THR A 124 -1.69 -5.48 -20.74
C THR A 124 -1.34 -6.53 -21.77
#